data_AF-A0A5N5E239-F1
#
_entry.id   AF-A0A5N5E239-F1
#
_cell.length_a   1.000
_cell.length_b   1.000
_cell.length_c   1.000
_cell.angle_alpha   90.00
_cell.angle_beta   90.00
_cell.angle_gamma   90.00
#
_symmetry.space_group_name_H-M   'P 1'
#
loop_
_entity.id
_entity.type
_entity.pdbx_description
1 polymer ?
#
loop_
_entity_poly.entity_id
_entity_poly.type
_entity_poly.pdbx_seq_one_letter_code
_entity_poly.pdbx_strand_id
1 'polypeptide(L)'
;MSTREAATVEPDGTHTDTEAAPDKRSIILVFVGLMITMLLASLDQMIFSTALPTIVGELNGVNHMVWVTTAYILASTVMMPVYGKLGDLIGRKGLFIGAISIFIVGSVIGGLSHDMTTLIAGRAVQGLGGGGLILLSQAIIADVVPARQRGRYMGAMGGVFALASVAGPLLGGWFTEGIGWRWAFWINIPLGLLAIASAMAFLHLRKPNLGKPRIDYLGMVLVATAATCLILFTTWGGNTYAWGSGVIIGLIIGCIVTAVAFVFVEKRADEPVIPMHLFA
;
A
#
# COMPACT_ATOMS: atom_id res chain seq x y z
N MET A 1 74.45 11.15 -17.87
CA MET A 1 74.29 10.68 -16.48
C MET A 1 73.46 11.74 -15.76
N SER A 2 72.14 11.59 -15.74
CA SER A 2 71.24 12.45 -14.95
C SER A 2 70.11 11.57 -14.45
N THR A 3 70.07 11.46 -13.13
CA THR A 3 69.30 10.54 -12.30
C THR A 3 67.80 10.84 -12.36
N ARG A 4 67.01 9.77 -12.33
CA ARG A 4 65.55 9.77 -12.17
C ARG A 4 65.18 10.33 -10.80
N GLU A 5 64.36 11.38 -10.76
CA GLU A 5 63.64 11.78 -9.56
C GLU A 5 62.27 11.08 -9.59
N ALA A 6 62.12 10.08 -8.74
CA ALA A 6 60.85 9.42 -8.49
C ALA A 6 59.99 10.35 -7.63
N ALA A 7 58.89 10.83 -8.21
CA ALA A 7 57.86 11.53 -7.46
C ALA A 7 57.25 10.57 -6.42
N THR A 8 57.51 10.84 -5.15
CA THR A 8 56.85 10.23 -4.00
C THR A 8 55.37 10.60 -4.01
N VAL A 9 54.52 9.62 -4.33
CA VAL A 9 53.07 9.70 -4.15
C VAL A 9 52.80 9.56 -2.66
N GLU A 10 52.38 10.63 -2.00
CA GLU A 10 51.79 10.56 -0.66
C GLU A 10 50.53 9.69 -0.70
N PRO A 11 50.31 8.78 0.26
CA PRO A 11 49.05 8.09 0.35
C PRO A 11 48.00 9.08 0.87
N ASP A 12 47.11 9.48 -0.03
CA ASP A 12 45.90 10.23 0.28
C ASP A 12 45.16 9.54 1.42
N GLY A 13 44.92 10.31 2.48
CA GLY A 13 44.34 9.83 3.72
C GLY A 13 43.00 9.17 3.40
N THR A 14 42.92 7.87 3.65
CA THR A 14 41.67 7.14 3.60
C THR A 14 40.70 7.77 4.59
N HIS A 15 39.83 8.64 4.10
CA HIS A 15 38.53 8.91 4.69
C HIS A 15 37.75 7.60 4.62
N THR A 16 38.03 6.69 5.55
CA THR A 16 37.11 5.63 5.91
C THR A 16 35.94 6.33 6.58
N ASP A 17 35.02 6.83 5.76
CA ASP A 17 33.62 6.97 6.13
C ASP A 17 33.20 5.59 6.64
N THR A 18 33.35 5.41 7.94
CA THR A 18 32.83 4.26 8.66
C THR A 18 31.33 4.43 8.58
N GLU A 19 30.75 3.94 7.49
CA GLU A 19 29.31 3.86 7.26
C GLU A 19 28.75 3.05 8.44
N ALA A 20 28.33 3.77 9.47
CA ALA A 20 27.88 3.17 10.72
C ALA A 20 26.70 2.26 10.38
N ALA A 21 26.94 0.95 10.44
CA ALA A 21 25.91 -0.03 10.21
C ALA A 21 24.70 0.33 11.10
N PRO A 22 23.48 0.41 10.55
CA PRO A 22 22.32 0.84 11.30
C PRO A 22 22.19 -0.02 12.57
N ASP A 23 22.09 0.64 13.73
CA ASP A 23 22.01 -0.03 15.02
C ASP A 23 20.88 -1.07 14.99
N LYS A 24 21.19 -2.32 15.34
CA LYS A 24 20.23 -3.44 15.33
C LYS A 24 18.94 -3.09 16.08
N ARG A 25 19.05 -2.25 17.12
CA ARG A 25 17.91 -1.77 17.90
C ARG A 25 16.98 -0.86 17.10
N SER A 26 17.54 0.00 16.24
CA SER A 26 16.78 0.84 15.31
C SER A 26 16.05 0.01 14.27
N ILE A 27 16.69 -1.03 13.73
CA ILE A 27 16.07 -1.93 12.73
C ILE A 27 14.86 -2.67 13.32
N ILE A 28 14.98 -3.17 14.56
CA ILE A 28 13.87 -3.87 15.24
C ILE A 28 12.70 -2.92 15.50
N LEU A 29 12.95 -1.69 15.95
CA LEU A 29 11.89 -0.70 16.21
C LEU A 29 11.18 -0.27 14.93
N VAL A 30 11.93 -0.06 13.84
CA VAL A 30 11.36 0.15 12.51
C VAL A 30 10.49 -1.03 12.11
N PHE A 31 11.01 -2.26 12.25
CA PHE A 31 10.29 -3.46 11.88
C PHE A 31 8.96 -3.60 12.64
N VAL A 32 8.95 -3.35 13.94
CA VAL A 32 7.71 -3.36 14.75
C VAL A 32 6.70 -2.33 14.25
N GLY A 33 7.14 -1.10 13.94
CA GLY A 33 6.26 -0.07 13.37
C GLY A 33 5.63 -0.48 12.03
N LEU A 34 6.43 -1.11 11.16
CA LEU A 34 5.95 -1.65 9.88
C LEU A 34 4.98 -2.82 10.09
N MET A 35 5.24 -3.70 11.05
CA MET A 35 4.33 -4.79 11.41
C MET A 35 2.99 -4.26 11.95
N ILE A 36 3.00 -3.26 12.82
CA ILE A 36 1.78 -2.63 13.34
C ILE A 36 0.97 -2.02 12.20
N THR A 37 1.64 -1.33 11.28
CA THR A 37 0.99 -0.68 10.14
C THR A 37 0.40 -1.70 9.16
N MET A 38 1.12 -2.79 8.91
CA MET A 38 0.61 -3.90 8.10
C MET A 38 -0.57 -4.59 8.80
N LEU A 39 -0.47 -4.85 10.10
CA LEU A 39 -1.54 -5.43 10.91
C LEU A 39 -2.80 -4.56 10.82
N LEU A 40 -2.66 -3.25 10.97
CA LEU A 40 -3.74 -2.26 10.83
C LEU A 40 -4.51 -2.46 9.51
N ALA A 41 -3.79 -2.45 8.39
CA ALA A 41 -4.38 -2.56 7.05
C ALA A 41 -5.06 -3.91 6.82
N SER A 42 -4.45 -5.01 7.29
CA SER A 42 -5.00 -6.36 7.14
C SER A 42 -6.20 -6.59 8.06
N LEU A 43 -6.14 -6.13 9.30
CA LEU A 43 -7.20 -6.28 10.30
C LEU A 43 -8.46 -5.51 9.89
N ASP A 44 -8.29 -4.29 9.39
CA ASP A 44 -9.40 -3.48 8.85
C ASP A 44 -10.17 -4.23 7.74
N GLN A 45 -9.47 -4.77 6.73
CA GLN A 45 -10.11 -5.57 5.67
C GLN A 45 -10.92 -6.74 6.24
N MET A 46 -10.35 -7.45 7.21
CA MET A 46 -10.95 -8.65 7.78
C MET A 46 -12.14 -8.35 8.70
N ILE A 47 -12.10 -7.25 9.45
CA ILE A 47 -13.22 -6.76 10.26
C ILE A 47 -14.41 -6.42 9.35
N PHE A 48 -14.18 -5.62 8.30
CA PHE A 48 -15.26 -5.20 7.41
C PHE A 48 -15.93 -6.37 6.70
N SER A 49 -15.19 -7.44 6.40
CA SER A 49 -15.76 -8.67 5.83
C SER A 49 -16.88 -9.27 6.68
N THR A 50 -16.79 -9.16 8.01
CA THR A 50 -17.80 -9.71 8.94
C THR A 50 -18.80 -8.67 9.44
N ALA A 51 -18.40 -7.41 9.56
CA ALA A 51 -19.26 -6.33 10.03
C ALA A 51 -20.21 -5.77 8.96
N LEU A 52 -19.91 -6.02 7.67
CA LEU A 52 -20.65 -5.44 6.55
C LEU A 52 -22.17 -5.69 6.58
N PRO A 53 -22.68 -6.91 6.86
CA PRO A 53 -24.12 -7.14 6.93
C PRO A 53 -24.82 -6.29 7.99
N THR A 54 -24.22 -6.16 9.18
CA THR A 54 -24.76 -5.33 10.27
C THR A 54 -24.75 -3.85 9.91
N ILE A 55 -23.65 -3.35 9.34
CA ILE A 55 -23.52 -1.95 8.88
C ILE A 55 -24.62 -1.62 7.88
N VAL A 56 -24.84 -2.50 6.91
CA VAL A 56 -25.84 -2.33 5.86
C VAL A 56 -27.26 -2.39 6.40
N GLY A 57 -27.51 -3.26 7.39
CA GLY A 57 -28.79 -3.34 8.10
C GLY A 57 -29.09 -2.05 8.88
N GLU A 58 -28.13 -1.51 9.61
CA GLU A 58 -28.30 -0.27 10.39
C GLU A 58 -28.45 0.98 9.51
N LEU A 59 -27.75 1.05 8.38
CA LEU A 59 -27.77 2.20 7.47
C LEU A 59 -28.84 2.10 6.38
N ASN A 60 -29.70 1.05 6.40
CA ASN A 60 -30.73 0.78 5.40
C ASN A 60 -30.22 0.82 3.93
N GLY A 61 -28.98 0.36 3.73
CA GLY A 61 -28.22 0.56 2.48
C GLY A 61 -27.99 -0.71 1.67
N VAL A 62 -28.95 -1.64 1.63
CA VAL A 62 -28.77 -3.00 1.04
C VAL A 62 -28.23 -2.95 -0.39
N ASN A 63 -28.71 -2.01 -1.21
CA ASN A 63 -28.29 -1.84 -2.60
C ASN A 63 -26.82 -1.40 -2.77
N HIS A 64 -26.19 -0.94 -1.69
CA HIS A 64 -24.84 -0.37 -1.69
C HIS A 64 -23.82 -1.26 -0.94
N MET A 65 -24.24 -2.42 -0.44
CA MET A 65 -23.39 -3.36 0.29
C MET A 65 -22.09 -3.69 -0.44
N VAL A 66 -22.17 -3.97 -1.74
CA VAL A 66 -21.02 -4.31 -2.58
C VAL A 66 -20.01 -3.16 -2.67
N TRP A 67 -20.50 -1.92 -2.71
CA TRP A 67 -19.67 -0.72 -2.90
C TRP A 67 -18.73 -0.43 -1.73
N VAL A 68 -19.09 -0.82 -0.51
CA VAL A 68 -18.25 -0.61 0.69
C VAL A 68 -16.90 -1.30 0.56
N THR A 69 -16.91 -2.54 0.08
CA THR A 69 -15.69 -3.33 -0.15
C THR A 69 -15.04 -2.98 -1.48
N THR A 70 -15.83 -2.80 -2.54
CA THR A 70 -15.32 -2.44 -3.87
C THR A 70 -14.57 -1.11 -3.85
N ALA A 71 -15.09 -0.07 -3.20
CA ALA A 71 -14.45 1.24 -3.17
C ALA A 71 -13.07 1.18 -2.50
N TYR A 72 -12.94 0.42 -1.41
CA TYR A 72 -11.66 0.21 -0.74
C TYR A 72 -10.67 -0.56 -1.63
N ILE A 73 -11.09 -1.72 -2.17
CA ILE A 73 -10.21 -2.56 -3.00
C ILE A 73 -9.77 -1.76 -4.23
N LEU A 74 -10.71 -1.12 -4.92
CA LEU A 74 -10.45 -0.29 -6.09
C LEU A 74 -9.41 0.79 -5.81
N ALA A 75 -9.64 1.61 -4.78
CA ALA A 75 -8.72 2.67 -4.40
C ALA A 75 -7.35 2.12 -4.00
N SER A 76 -7.31 1.00 -3.27
CA SER A 76 -6.06 0.36 -2.85
C SER A 76 -5.26 -0.18 -4.03
N THR A 77 -5.90 -0.84 -5.00
CA THR A 77 -5.23 -1.43 -6.15
C THR A 77 -4.71 -0.36 -7.10
N VAL A 78 -5.47 0.72 -7.32
CA VAL A 78 -5.03 1.86 -8.15
C VAL A 78 -3.81 2.54 -7.55
N MET A 79 -3.75 2.67 -6.21
CA MET A 79 -2.66 3.38 -5.55
C MET A 79 -1.39 2.55 -5.35
N MET A 80 -1.46 1.22 -5.36
CA MET A 80 -0.27 0.35 -5.26
C MET A 80 0.85 0.71 -6.26
N PRO A 81 0.63 0.72 -7.59
CA PRO A 81 1.68 1.07 -8.55
C PRO A 81 2.18 2.51 -8.38
N VAL A 82 1.29 3.43 -8.00
CA VAL A 82 1.62 4.83 -7.72
C VAL A 82 2.60 4.92 -6.54
N TYR A 83 2.32 4.22 -5.43
CA TYR A 83 3.21 4.18 -4.27
C TYR A 83 4.53 3.46 -4.57
N GLY A 84 4.52 2.43 -5.43
CA GLY A 84 5.73 1.77 -5.90
C GLY A 84 6.66 2.76 -6.60
N LYS A 85 6.19 3.37 -7.68
CA LYS A 85 6.97 4.31 -8.49
C LYS A 85 7.38 5.56 -7.71
N LEU A 86 6.45 6.21 -7.00
CA LEU A 86 6.77 7.38 -6.18
C LEU A 86 7.72 7.02 -5.04
N GLY A 87 7.62 5.81 -4.47
CA GLY A 87 8.49 5.37 -3.38
C GLY A 87 9.95 5.27 -3.81
N ASP A 88 10.17 4.85 -5.04
CA ASP A 88 11.50 4.73 -5.64
C ASP A 88 12.08 6.11 -6.01
N LEU A 89 11.23 7.08 -6.40
CA LEU A 89 11.65 8.40 -6.86
C LEU A 89 11.85 9.43 -5.75
N ILE A 90 10.91 9.55 -4.82
CA ILE A 90 10.91 10.59 -3.77
C ILE A 90 11.22 10.06 -2.37
N GLY A 91 11.40 8.74 -2.25
CA GLY A 91 11.74 8.04 -1.02
C GLY A 91 10.51 7.55 -0.25
N ARG A 92 10.68 6.39 0.42
CA ARG A 92 9.56 5.66 1.04
C ARG A 92 9.04 6.26 2.35
N LYS A 93 9.85 7.00 3.12
CA LYS A 93 9.45 7.54 4.43
C LYS A 93 8.24 8.48 4.34
N GLY A 94 8.35 9.50 3.48
CA GLY A 94 7.30 10.51 3.34
C GLY A 94 6.00 9.90 2.80
N LEU A 95 6.14 9.00 1.82
CA LEU A 95 5.01 8.25 1.28
C LEU A 95 4.31 7.40 2.33
N PHE A 96 5.08 6.70 3.17
CA PHE A 96 4.52 5.83 4.19
C PHE A 96 3.72 6.62 5.22
N ILE A 97 4.26 7.75 5.71
CA ILE A 97 3.54 8.64 6.62
C ILE A 97 2.30 9.23 5.95
N GLY A 98 2.40 9.63 4.68
CA GLY A 98 1.26 10.12 3.90
C GLY A 98 0.16 9.07 3.76
N ALA A 99 0.52 7.82 3.44
CA ALA A 99 -0.42 6.70 3.32
C ALA A 99 -1.13 6.41 4.65
N ILE A 100 -0.41 6.40 5.77
CA ILE A 100 -1.03 6.24 7.10
C ILE A 100 -1.96 7.41 7.41
N SER A 101 -1.55 8.64 7.08
CA SER A 101 -2.38 9.84 7.32
C SER A 101 -3.69 9.79 6.54
N ILE A 102 -3.64 9.42 5.25
CA ILE A 102 -4.82 9.22 4.40
C ILE A 102 -5.71 8.11 4.96
N PHE A 103 -5.12 7.01 5.42
CA PHE A 103 -5.86 5.91 6.03
C PHE A 103 -6.59 6.34 7.31
N ILE A 104 -5.96 7.14 8.18
CA ILE A 104 -6.59 7.70 9.38
C ILE A 104 -7.73 8.64 9.00
N VAL A 105 -7.54 9.52 8.02
CA VAL A 105 -8.60 10.43 7.55
C VAL A 105 -9.80 9.65 7.03
N GLY A 106 -9.57 8.62 6.20
CA GLY A 106 -10.63 7.71 5.75
C GLY A 106 -11.32 6.99 6.91
N SER A 107 -10.56 6.60 7.93
CA SER A 107 -11.11 6.00 9.16
C SER A 107 -11.99 6.98 9.94
N VAL A 108 -11.60 8.26 10.06
CA VAL A 108 -12.42 9.29 10.71
C VAL A 108 -13.73 9.51 9.96
N ILE A 109 -13.66 9.62 8.62
CA ILE A 109 -14.86 9.78 7.77
C ILE A 109 -15.80 8.59 7.94
N GLY A 110 -15.25 7.37 7.92
CA GLY A 110 -16.03 6.14 8.13
C GLY A 110 -16.64 6.05 9.53
N GLY A 111 -15.88 6.39 10.57
CA GLY A 111 -16.34 6.36 11.97
C GLY A 111 -17.45 7.37 12.27
N LEU A 112 -17.47 8.50 11.56
CA LEU A 112 -18.50 9.54 11.63
C LEU A 112 -19.63 9.36 10.60
N SER A 113 -19.64 8.27 9.83
CA SER A 113 -20.66 8.08 8.80
C SER A 113 -22.04 7.80 9.40
N HIS A 114 -23.05 8.50 8.86
CA HIS A 114 -24.46 8.35 9.20
C HIS A 114 -25.30 7.75 8.06
N ASP A 115 -24.70 7.65 6.88
CA ASP A 115 -25.31 7.13 5.67
C ASP A 115 -24.29 6.31 4.87
N MET A 116 -24.79 5.51 3.94
CA MET A 116 -23.95 4.60 3.16
C MET A 116 -23.02 5.32 2.20
N THR A 117 -23.41 6.48 1.66
CA THR A 117 -22.59 7.25 0.73
C THR A 117 -21.35 7.80 1.43
N THR A 118 -21.51 8.39 2.62
CA THR A 118 -20.41 8.86 3.45
C THR A 118 -19.49 7.72 3.87
N LEU A 119 -20.05 6.55 4.20
CA LEU A 119 -19.27 5.36 4.52
C LEU A 119 -18.44 4.88 3.33
N ILE A 120 -19.03 4.80 2.14
CA ILE A 120 -18.32 4.44 0.90
C ILE A 120 -17.22 5.44 0.59
N ALA A 121 -17.47 6.74 0.75
CA ALA A 121 -16.45 7.78 0.57
C ALA A 121 -15.29 7.59 1.57
N GLY A 122 -15.60 7.32 2.84
CA GLY A 122 -14.61 6.99 3.85
C GLY A 122 -13.77 5.79 3.46
N ARG A 123 -14.40 4.71 2.97
CA ARG A 123 -13.70 3.51 2.48
C ARG A 123 -12.84 3.75 1.25
N ALA A 124 -13.29 4.58 0.32
CA ALA A 124 -12.50 4.98 -0.84
C ALA A 124 -11.23 5.72 -0.40
N VAL A 125 -11.37 6.73 0.46
CA VAL A 125 -10.23 7.48 1.03
C VAL A 125 -9.31 6.55 1.83
N GLN A 126 -9.88 5.67 2.65
CA GLN A 126 -9.09 4.71 3.43
C GLN A 126 -8.32 3.74 2.52
N GLY A 127 -8.94 3.27 1.43
CA GLY A 127 -8.29 2.42 0.42
C GLY A 127 -7.12 3.10 -0.26
N LEU A 128 -7.21 4.42 -0.53
CA LEU A 128 -6.08 5.19 -1.07
C LEU A 128 -4.85 5.14 -0.15
N GLY A 129 -5.04 5.10 1.17
CA GLY A 129 -3.95 4.88 2.12
C GLY A 129 -3.56 3.41 2.25
N GLY A 130 -4.56 2.52 2.36
CA GLY A 130 -4.41 1.10 2.66
C GLY A 130 -3.58 0.32 1.64
N GLY A 131 -3.70 0.66 0.34
CA GLY A 131 -2.85 0.08 -0.71
C GLY A 131 -1.37 0.38 -0.52
N GLY A 132 -1.05 1.57 0.02
CA GLY A 132 0.32 1.97 0.32
C GLY A 132 0.86 1.32 1.59
N LEU A 133 0.03 1.06 2.60
CA LEU A 133 0.48 0.50 3.87
C LEU A 133 1.15 -0.86 3.71
N ILE A 134 0.53 -1.78 2.97
CA ILE A 134 1.07 -3.13 2.77
C ILE A 134 2.31 -3.07 1.87
N LEU A 135 2.20 -2.40 0.72
CA LEU A 135 3.27 -2.33 -0.28
C LEU A 135 4.52 -1.62 0.26
N LEU A 136 4.35 -0.43 0.82
CA LEU A 136 5.47 0.35 1.36
C LEU A 136 6.09 -0.36 2.57
N SER A 137 5.30 -1.04 3.41
CA SER A 137 5.87 -1.81 4.52
C SER A 137 6.81 -2.91 4.02
N GLN A 138 6.38 -3.68 3.04
CA GLN A 138 7.20 -4.74 2.44
C GLN A 138 8.45 -4.16 1.74
N ALA A 139 8.29 -3.05 1.02
CA ALA A 139 9.38 -2.41 0.30
C ALA A 139 10.42 -1.78 1.26
N ILE A 140 9.98 -1.13 2.33
CA ILE A 140 10.87 -0.58 3.37
C ILE A 140 11.67 -1.70 4.05
N ILE A 141 11.05 -2.84 4.35
CA ILE A 141 11.79 -3.99 4.87
C ILE A 141 12.83 -4.47 3.89
N ALA A 142 12.49 -4.56 2.60
CA ALA A 142 13.45 -4.96 1.59
C ALA A 142 14.66 -4.00 1.57
N ASP A 143 14.44 -2.70 1.74
CA ASP A 143 15.52 -1.71 1.74
C ASP A 143 16.38 -1.75 3.01
N VAL A 144 15.79 -1.99 4.18
CA VAL A 144 16.49 -1.92 5.48
C VAL A 144 17.11 -3.26 5.89
N VAL A 145 16.54 -4.39 5.47
CA VAL A 145 16.96 -5.73 5.90
C VAL A 145 17.87 -6.38 4.85
N PRO A 146 19.05 -6.92 5.26
CA PRO A 146 19.93 -7.66 4.36
C PRO A 146 19.23 -8.84 3.69
N ALA A 147 19.51 -9.07 2.40
CA ALA A 147 18.83 -10.07 1.57
C ALA A 147 18.74 -11.47 2.22
N ARG A 148 19.81 -11.91 2.91
CA ARG A 148 19.87 -13.21 3.60
C ARG A 148 18.86 -13.35 4.75
N GLN A 149 18.45 -12.25 5.36
CA GLN A 149 17.49 -12.23 6.47
C GLN A 149 16.07 -11.88 6.02
N ARG A 150 15.89 -11.29 4.83
CA ARG A 150 14.58 -10.84 4.32
C ARG A 150 13.51 -11.94 4.40
N GLY A 151 13.85 -13.19 4.09
CA GLY A 151 12.92 -14.32 4.20
C GLY A 151 12.32 -14.49 5.60
N ARG A 152 13.09 -14.26 6.67
CA ARG A 152 12.60 -14.33 8.06
C ARG A 152 11.64 -13.19 8.38
N TYR A 153 11.95 -11.97 7.94
CA TYR A 153 11.11 -10.79 8.19
C TYR A 153 9.82 -10.83 7.34
N MET A 154 9.90 -11.25 6.08
CA MET A 154 8.74 -11.48 5.22
C MET A 154 7.87 -12.65 5.74
N GLY A 155 8.49 -13.70 6.29
CA GLY A 155 7.77 -14.77 6.98
C GLY A 155 7.01 -14.28 8.21
N ALA A 156 7.62 -13.39 9.01
CA ALA A 156 6.95 -12.76 10.14
C ALA A 156 5.80 -11.83 9.70
N MET A 157 5.95 -11.10 8.59
CA MET A 157 4.84 -10.37 7.96
C MET A 157 3.70 -11.30 7.54
N GLY A 158 4.02 -12.44 6.91
CA GLY A 158 3.02 -13.47 6.62
C GLY A 158 2.31 -13.98 7.87
N GLY A 159 3.03 -14.12 8.98
CA GLY A 159 2.47 -14.44 10.30
C GLY A 159 1.49 -13.38 10.82
N VAL A 160 1.82 -12.09 10.67
CA VAL A 160 0.90 -10.99 11.01
C VAL A 160 -0.37 -11.05 10.18
N PHE A 161 -0.25 -11.35 8.89
CA PHE A 161 -1.41 -11.51 8.01
C PHE A 161 -2.29 -12.68 8.44
N ALA A 162 -1.69 -13.82 8.80
CA ALA A 162 -2.42 -14.98 9.33
C ALA A 162 -3.09 -14.68 10.69
N LEU A 163 -2.44 -13.91 11.55
CA LEU A 163 -3.07 -13.43 12.79
C LEU A 163 -4.24 -12.50 12.49
N ALA A 164 -4.10 -11.57 11.55
CA ALA A 164 -5.17 -10.66 11.14
C ALA A 164 -6.36 -11.41 10.53
N SER A 165 -6.13 -12.48 9.76
CA SER A 165 -7.22 -13.27 9.17
C SER A 165 -8.08 -14.01 10.21
N VAL A 166 -7.52 -14.33 11.38
CA VAL A 166 -8.26 -14.95 12.49
C VAL A 166 -8.83 -13.89 13.43
N ALA A 167 -8.03 -12.89 13.80
CA ALA A 167 -8.44 -11.83 14.73
C ALA A 167 -9.49 -10.89 14.12
N GLY A 168 -9.43 -10.63 12.81
CA GLY A 168 -10.32 -9.70 12.14
C GLY A 168 -11.80 -10.10 12.22
N PRO A 169 -12.19 -11.33 11.82
CA PRO A 169 -13.57 -11.81 11.96
C PRO A 169 -14.06 -11.81 13.42
N LEU A 170 -13.20 -12.20 14.37
CA LEU A 170 -13.53 -12.22 15.79
C LEU A 170 -13.82 -10.82 16.33
N LEU A 171 -12.95 -9.86 16.00
CA LEU A 171 -13.13 -8.46 16.39
C LEU A 171 -14.33 -7.83 15.69
N GLY A 172 -14.55 -8.14 14.41
CA GLY A 172 -15.71 -7.65 13.65
C GLY A 172 -17.03 -8.12 14.27
N GLY A 173 -17.14 -9.41 14.59
CA GLY A 173 -18.28 -9.96 15.34
C GLY A 173 -18.48 -9.25 16.68
N TRP A 174 -17.42 -9.18 17.49
CA TRP A 174 -17.47 -8.52 18.81
C TRP A 174 -17.85 -7.04 18.74
N PHE A 175 -17.37 -6.29 17.75
CA PHE A 175 -17.79 -4.90 17.53
C PHE A 175 -19.25 -4.82 17.15
N THR A 176 -19.74 -5.71 16.27
CA THR A 176 -21.13 -5.68 15.82
C THR A 176 -22.13 -6.12 16.88
N GLU A 177 -21.75 -7.02 17.78
CA GLU A 177 -22.60 -7.52 18.87
C GLU A 177 -22.50 -6.68 20.15
N GLY A 178 -21.37 -5.98 20.36
CA GLY A 178 -21.07 -5.24 21.58
C GLY A 178 -21.13 -3.73 21.40
N ILE A 179 -19.95 -3.12 21.25
CA ILE A 179 -19.74 -1.67 21.35
C ILE A 179 -20.11 -0.86 20.09
N GLY A 180 -20.49 -1.54 19.01
CA GLY A 180 -20.90 -0.97 17.73
C GLY A 180 -19.81 -1.04 16.64
N TRP A 181 -20.23 -1.26 15.40
CA TRP A 181 -19.34 -1.42 14.24
C TRP A 181 -18.43 -0.21 13.98
N ARG A 182 -18.80 1.00 14.45
CA ARG A 182 -17.98 2.21 14.31
C ARG A 182 -16.60 2.07 14.94
N TRP A 183 -16.46 1.20 15.95
CA TRP A 183 -15.17 0.90 16.56
C TRP A 183 -14.16 0.25 15.60
N ALA A 184 -14.62 -0.40 14.54
CA ALA A 184 -13.77 -0.87 13.45
C ALA A 184 -12.95 0.27 12.81
N PHE A 185 -13.49 1.50 12.81
CA PHE A 185 -12.80 2.68 12.33
C PHE A 185 -12.01 3.37 13.45
N TRP A 186 -12.57 3.47 14.65
CA TRP A 186 -11.92 4.17 15.76
C TRP A 186 -10.63 3.50 16.23
N ILE A 187 -10.54 2.17 16.19
CA ILE A 187 -9.32 1.43 16.53
C ILE A 187 -8.13 1.78 15.62
N ASN A 188 -8.41 2.20 14.39
CA ASN A 188 -7.37 2.51 13.42
C ASN A 188 -6.64 3.82 13.73
N ILE A 189 -7.29 4.77 14.41
CA ILE A 189 -6.72 6.08 14.72
C ILE A 189 -5.54 6.00 15.70
N PRO A 190 -5.67 5.43 16.91
CA PRO A 190 -4.55 5.36 17.85
C PRO A 190 -3.41 4.52 17.28
N LEU A 191 -3.72 3.41 16.61
CA LEU A 191 -2.71 2.56 15.98
C LEU A 191 -1.99 3.28 14.83
N GLY A 192 -2.72 4.03 14.00
CA GLY A 192 -2.14 4.85 12.93
C GLY A 192 -1.26 5.98 13.47
N LEU A 193 -1.67 6.65 14.55
CA LEU A 193 -0.85 7.68 15.20
C LEU A 193 0.44 7.09 15.78
N LEU A 194 0.37 5.92 16.41
CA LEU A 194 1.55 5.19 16.88
C LEU A 194 2.47 4.77 15.71
N ALA A 195 1.89 4.33 14.59
CA ALA A 195 2.63 4.02 13.37
C ALA A 195 3.33 5.26 12.79
N ILE A 196 2.66 6.41 12.72
CA ILE A 196 3.27 7.68 12.29
C ILE A 196 4.39 8.10 13.24
N ALA A 197 4.16 8.04 14.55
CA ALA A 197 5.17 8.39 15.55
C ALA A 197 6.42 7.50 15.44
N SER A 198 6.22 6.19 15.30
CA SER A 198 7.33 5.25 15.09
C SER A 198 8.05 5.46 13.76
N ALA A 199 7.32 5.73 12.68
CA ALA A 199 7.91 6.03 11.37
C ALA A 199 8.70 7.35 11.39
N MET A 200 8.22 8.38 12.08
CA MET A 200 8.95 9.65 12.21
C MET A 200 10.24 9.47 13.00
N ALA A 201 10.17 8.78 14.14
CA ALA A 201 11.28 8.61 15.07
C ALA A 201 12.36 7.63 14.59
N PHE A 202 11.98 6.54 13.92
CA PHE A 202 12.92 5.43 13.65
C PHE A 202 13.21 5.22 12.17
N LEU A 203 12.34 5.68 11.27
CA LEU A 203 12.51 5.48 9.84
C LEU A 203 13.48 6.52 9.27
N HIS A 204 14.78 6.26 9.33
CA HIS A 204 15.81 7.10 8.69
C HIS A 204 16.24 6.47 7.36
N LEU A 205 15.40 6.58 6.33
CA LEU A 205 15.80 6.19 4.98
C LEU A 205 16.60 7.31 4.31
N ARG A 206 17.71 6.94 3.66
CA ARG A 206 18.46 7.84 2.78
C ARG A 206 17.53 8.23 1.62
N LYS A 207 17.39 9.53 1.36
CA LYS A 207 16.66 9.98 0.17
C LYS A 207 17.43 9.53 -1.07
N PRO A 208 16.76 8.91 -2.07
CA PRO A 208 17.41 8.62 -3.34
C PRO A 208 17.96 9.91 -3.95
N ASN A 209 19.24 9.94 -4.28
CA ASN A 209 19.88 11.07 -4.96
C ASN A 209 19.67 10.93 -6.49
N LEU A 210 18.42 10.70 -6.88
CA LEU A 210 18.03 10.56 -8.27
C LEU A 210 17.76 11.97 -8.82
N GLY A 211 18.24 12.25 -10.05
CA GLY A 211 17.94 13.50 -10.77
C GLY A 211 16.43 13.71 -10.96
N LYS A 212 16.02 14.76 -11.68
CA LYS A 212 14.59 15.11 -11.87
C LYS A 212 13.78 13.86 -12.30
N PRO A 213 12.92 13.31 -11.41
CA PRO A 213 12.25 12.06 -11.68
C PRO A 213 11.22 12.22 -12.81
N ARG A 214 11.28 11.35 -13.83
CA ARG A 214 10.29 11.35 -14.92
C ARG A 214 9.17 10.37 -14.58
N ILE A 215 8.10 10.91 -14.03
CA ILE A 215 6.90 10.13 -13.70
C ILE A 215 6.18 9.74 -15.00
N ASP A 216 6.01 8.44 -15.24
CA ASP A 216 5.16 7.94 -16.32
C ASP A 216 3.68 7.99 -15.92
N TYR A 217 3.09 9.17 -16.09
CA TYR A 217 1.66 9.38 -15.85
C TYR A 217 0.77 8.52 -16.75
N LEU A 218 1.22 8.21 -17.97
CA LEU A 218 0.42 7.44 -18.93
C LEU A 218 0.36 5.97 -18.51
N GLY A 219 1.51 5.37 -18.17
CA GLY A 219 1.58 4.02 -17.60
C GLY A 219 0.74 3.89 -16.34
N MET A 220 0.85 4.85 -15.41
CA MET A 220 0.04 4.83 -14.17
C MET A 220 -1.47 4.89 -14.44
N VAL A 221 -1.93 5.77 -15.35
CA VAL A 221 -3.35 5.88 -15.71
C VAL A 221 -3.84 4.60 -16.38
N LEU A 222 -3.04 3.99 -17.25
CA LEU A 222 -3.41 2.74 -17.93
C LEU A 222 -3.53 1.57 -16.96
N VAL A 223 -2.59 1.40 -16.03
CA VAL A 223 -2.67 0.36 -14.98
C VAL A 223 -3.87 0.60 -14.07
N ALA A 224 -4.07 1.85 -13.62
CA ALA A 224 -5.21 2.21 -12.80
C ALA A 224 -6.54 1.87 -13.50
N THR A 225 -6.64 2.17 -14.79
CA THR A 225 -7.85 1.90 -15.59
C THR A 225 -8.05 0.40 -15.79
N ALA A 226 -7.00 -0.34 -16.14
CA ALA A 226 -7.07 -1.80 -16.30
C ALA A 226 -7.48 -2.49 -15.00
N ALA A 227 -6.86 -2.12 -13.87
CA ALA A 227 -7.23 -2.63 -12.55
C ALA A 227 -8.66 -2.28 -12.17
N THR A 228 -9.12 -1.06 -12.49
CA THR A 228 -10.50 -0.62 -12.27
C THR A 228 -11.48 -1.48 -13.04
N CYS A 229 -11.26 -1.66 -14.34
CA CYS A 229 -12.11 -2.51 -15.18
C CYS A 229 -12.15 -3.95 -14.66
N LEU A 230 -11.00 -4.51 -14.31
CA LEU A 230 -10.86 -5.87 -13.75
C LEU A 230 -11.66 -6.04 -12.46
N ILE A 231 -11.49 -5.13 -11.49
CA ILE A 231 -12.17 -5.18 -10.21
C ILE A 231 -13.68 -5.02 -10.39
N LEU A 232 -14.12 -4.06 -11.21
CA LEU A 232 -15.54 -3.81 -11.41
C LEU A 232 -16.24 -4.97 -12.10
N PHE A 233 -15.68 -5.56 -13.17
CA PHE A 233 -16.36 -6.66 -13.85
C PHE A 233 -16.41 -7.92 -12.98
N THR A 234 -15.34 -8.22 -12.23
CA THR A 234 -15.30 -9.40 -11.35
C THR A 234 -16.21 -9.25 -10.14
N THR A 235 -16.40 -8.02 -9.65
CA THR A 235 -17.26 -7.75 -8.50
C THR A 235 -18.73 -7.67 -8.90
N TRP A 236 -19.05 -7.01 -10.01
CA TRP A 236 -20.44 -6.78 -10.42
C TRP A 236 -21.02 -7.90 -11.28
N GLY A 237 -20.18 -8.65 -11.98
CA GLY A 237 -20.60 -9.77 -12.82
C GLY A 237 -21.29 -10.85 -11.99
N GLY A 238 -22.54 -11.15 -12.34
CA GLY A 238 -23.36 -12.14 -11.64
C GLY A 238 -23.97 -11.67 -10.31
N ASN A 239 -23.52 -10.54 -9.75
CA ASN A 239 -24.09 -9.94 -8.54
C ASN A 239 -25.05 -8.78 -8.87
N THR A 240 -24.52 -7.70 -9.45
CA THR A 240 -25.29 -6.49 -9.77
C THR A 240 -25.79 -6.50 -11.21
N TYR A 241 -24.96 -7.01 -12.13
CA TYR A 241 -25.30 -7.10 -13.54
C TYR A 241 -25.12 -8.54 -14.03
N ALA A 242 -25.99 -8.99 -14.93
CA ALA A 242 -25.81 -10.27 -15.59
C ALA A 242 -24.48 -10.29 -16.37
N TRP A 243 -23.81 -11.44 -16.42
CA TRP A 243 -22.56 -11.61 -17.16
C TRP A 243 -22.64 -11.21 -18.63
N GLY A 244 -23.80 -11.43 -19.27
CA GLY A 244 -24.06 -11.05 -20.65
C GLY A 244 -24.48 -9.59 -20.85
N SER A 245 -24.52 -8.76 -19.80
CA SER A 245 -24.90 -7.36 -19.93
C SER A 245 -23.84 -6.53 -20.67
N GLY A 246 -24.29 -5.52 -21.42
CA GLY A 246 -23.38 -4.60 -22.13
C GLY A 246 -22.39 -3.88 -21.20
N VAL A 247 -22.75 -3.67 -19.93
CA VAL A 247 -21.86 -3.09 -18.91
C VAL A 247 -20.68 -4.02 -18.62
N ILE A 248 -20.93 -5.30 -18.32
CA ILE A 248 -19.88 -6.27 -18.01
C ILE A 248 -19.00 -6.53 -19.25
N ILE A 249 -19.61 -6.70 -20.42
CA ILE A 249 -18.88 -6.88 -21.68
C ILE A 249 -18.00 -5.65 -21.97
N GLY A 250 -18.53 -4.43 -21.75
CA GLY A 250 -17.79 -3.19 -21.90
C GLY A 250 -16.60 -3.08 -20.94
N LEU A 251 -16.77 -3.51 -19.67
CA LEU A 251 -15.68 -3.56 -18.70
C LEU A 251 -14.60 -4.60 -19.07
N ILE A 252 -15.00 -5.76 -19.59
CA ILE A 252 -14.05 -6.78 -20.07
C ILE A 252 -13.24 -6.24 -21.25
N ILE A 253 -13.90 -5.65 -22.25
CA ILE A 253 -13.24 -5.04 -23.41
C ILE A 253 -12.31 -3.92 -22.96
N GLY A 254 -12.79 -3.04 -22.08
CA GLY A 254 -12.00 -1.94 -21.50
C GLY A 254 -10.75 -2.46 -20.79
N CYS A 255 -10.86 -3.52 -19.99
CA CYS A 255 -9.74 -4.17 -19.32
C CYS A 255 -8.71 -4.69 -20.33
N ILE A 256 -9.14 -5.40 -21.37
CA ILE A 256 -8.25 -5.95 -22.40
C ILE A 256 -7.55 -4.84 -23.16
N VAL A 257 -8.29 -3.83 -23.62
CA VAL A 257 -7.74 -2.71 -24.41
C VAL A 257 -6.73 -1.92 -23.59
N THR A 258 -7.04 -1.60 -22.34
CA THR A 258 -6.13 -0.84 -21.47
C THR A 258 -4.92 -1.64 -21.04
N ALA A 259 -5.06 -2.95 -20.79
CA ALA A 259 -3.92 -3.83 -20.52
C ALA A 259 -2.99 -3.96 -21.73
N VAL A 260 -3.54 -4.11 -22.94
CA VAL A 260 -2.75 -4.14 -24.18
C VAL A 260 -2.05 -2.79 -24.41
N ALA A 261 -2.77 -1.68 -24.26
CA ALA A 261 -2.20 -0.34 -24.37
C ALA A 261 -1.08 -0.12 -23.34
N PHE A 262 -1.27 -0.58 -22.11
CA PHE A 262 -0.24 -0.53 -21.06
C PHE A 262 1.03 -1.24 -21.51
N VAL A 263 0.94 -2.48 -22.02
CA VAL A 263 2.11 -3.23 -22.51
C VAL A 263 2.85 -2.47 -23.61
N PHE A 264 2.16 -1.79 -24.52
CA PHE A 264 2.79 -1.00 -25.58
C PHE A 264 3.45 0.28 -25.08
N VAL A 265 2.82 0.97 -24.13
CA VAL A 265 3.38 2.18 -23.50
C VAL A 265 4.60 1.81 -22.67
N GLU A 266 4.52 0.75 -21.88
CA GLU A 266 5.60 0.29 -21.01
C GLU A 266 6.86 -0.12 -21.79
N LYS A 267 6.67 -0.72 -22.97
CA LYS A 267 7.77 -1.05 -23.90
C LYS A 267 8.47 0.18 -24.50
N ARG A 268 7.84 1.35 -24.45
CA ARG A 268 8.35 2.62 -25.01
C ARG A 268 8.71 3.64 -23.92
N ALA A 269 8.37 3.40 -22.67
CA ALA A 269 8.62 4.32 -21.57
C ALA A 269 10.11 4.37 -21.22
N ASP A 270 10.65 5.58 -21.02
CA ASP A 270 12.03 5.79 -20.55
C ASP A 270 12.27 5.16 -19.16
N GLU A 271 11.21 5.03 -18.37
CA GLU A 271 11.26 4.67 -16.95
C GLU A 271 10.04 3.80 -16.57
N PRO A 272 9.93 2.55 -17.08
CA PRO A 272 8.75 1.71 -16.90
C PRO A 272 8.42 1.45 -15.43
N VAL A 273 7.14 1.36 -15.11
CA VAL A 273 6.57 0.96 -13.81
C VAL A 273 6.88 -0.51 -13.51
N ILE A 274 6.90 -1.37 -14.54
CA ILE A 274 7.25 -2.78 -14.48
C ILE A 274 8.43 -3.03 -15.43
N PRO A 275 9.61 -3.41 -14.92
CA PRO A 275 10.75 -3.72 -15.77
C PRO A 275 10.43 -4.95 -16.64
N MET A 276 10.18 -4.74 -17.93
CA MET A 276 9.76 -5.80 -18.86
C MET A 276 10.82 -6.91 -19.05
N HIS A 277 12.07 -6.65 -18.65
CA HIS A 277 13.14 -7.65 -18.62
C HIS A 277 12.92 -8.78 -17.59
N LEU A 278 11.98 -8.62 -16.65
CA LEU A 278 11.60 -9.67 -15.69
C LEU A 278 10.77 -10.79 -16.33
N PHE A 279 10.23 -10.56 -17.53
CA PHE A 279 9.42 -11.53 -18.28
C PHE A 279 10.15 -12.07 -19.53
N ALA A 280 11.45 -11.81 -19.66
CA ALA A 280 12.30 -12.21 -20.79
C ALA A 280 13.10 -13.48 -20.48
#